data_AF-A0A6B3I9H1-F1
#
_entry.id   AF-A0A6B3I9H1-F1
#
_cell.length_a   1.000
_cell.length_b   1.000
_cell.length_c   1.000
_cell.angle_alpha   90.00
_cell.angle_beta   90.00
_cell.angle_gamma   90.00
#
_symmetry.space_group_name_H-M   'P 1'
#
loop_
_entity.id
_entity.type
_entity.pdbx_description
1 polymer ?
#
loop_
_entity_poly.entity_id
_entity_poly.type
_entity_poly.pdbx_seq_one_letter_code
_entity_poly.pdbx_strand_id
1 'polypeptide(L)'
;LGADVTDLFLEKVSGDGYLYGDKVKPFTTREETIKVAGGRDRKITVRETNNGPLVSDRSKELDKVGQKAPVPNAAPDRADGYAVALKWTALKAGKSMDAVFAINRAKDFTTFRAAAKNFEVPSQNLI
;
A
#
# COMPACT_ATOMS: atom_id res chain seq x y z
N LEU A 1 0.97 20.36 -2.62
CA LEU A 1 0.94 18.89 -2.53
C LEU A 1 -0.35 18.50 -1.83
N GLY A 2 -1.20 17.67 -2.45
CA GLY A 2 -2.50 17.35 -1.87
C GLY A 2 -3.35 16.32 -2.63
N ALA A 3 -2.84 15.76 -3.73
CA ALA A 3 -3.46 14.59 -4.34
C ALA A 3 -3.01 13.35 -3.55
N ASP A 4 -3.95 12.71 -2.88
CA ASP A 4 -3.72 11.47 -2.15
C ASP A 4 -3.86 10.27 -3.10
N VAL A 5 -2.89 9.37 -3.03
CA VAL A 5 -2.85 8.11 -3.80
C VAL A 5 -2.68 6.90 -2.88
N THR A 6 -2.63 7.14 -1.57
CA THR A 6 -2.30 6.17 -0.52
C THR A 6 -3.32 6.18 0.59
N ASP A 7 -3.99 5.06 0.83
CA ASP A 7 -4.85 4.88 1.99
C ASP A 7 -4.20 3.92 2.99
N LEU A 8 -4.35 4.20 4.29
CA LEU A 8 -3.99 3.27 5.37
C LEU A 8 -5.25 2.62 5.92
N PHE A 9 -5.23 1.29 6.03
CA PHE A 9 -6.33 0.49 6.59
C PHE A 9 -5.91 -0.11 7.93
N LEU A 10 -6.80 -0.03 8.91
CA LEU A 10 -6.65 -0.72 10.17
C LEU A 10 -7.38 -2.07 10.09
N GLU A 11 -6.61 -3.14 9.93
CA GLU A 11 -7.11 -4.51 9.68
C GLU A 11 -7.16 -5.27 11.01
N LYS A 12 -8.34 -5.77 11.41
CA LYS A 12 -8.45 -6.62 12.61
C LYS A 12 -7.83 -7.97 12.31
N VAL A 13 -6.81 -8.35 13.09
CA VAL A 13 -6.08 -9.61 12.93
C VAL A 13 -6.77 -10.71 13.76
N SER A 14 -6.79 -11.92 13.20
CA SER A 14 -7.21 -13.13 13.91
C SER A 14 -6.41 -14.31 13.37
N GLY A 15 -5.50 -14.85 14.18
CA GLY A 15 -4.55 -15.89 13.78
C GLY A 15 -3.76 -15.50 12.51
N ASP A 16 -3.79 -16.37 11.50
CA ASP A 16 -3.11 -16.17 10.20
C ASP A 16 -3.98 -15.41 9.17
N GLY A 17 -4.95 -14.63 9.64
CA GLY A 17 -5.86 -13.87 8.78
C GLY A 17 -6.33 -12.55 9.36
N TYR A 18 -7.25 -11.93 8.64
CA TYR A 18 -7.86 -10.65 8.99
C TYR A 18 -9.37 -10.67 8.75
N LEU A 19 -10.11 -9.91 9.55
CA LEU A 19 -11.56 -9.83 9.42
C LEU A 19 -11.95 -8.99 8.20
N TYR A 20 -12.78 -9.55 7.32
CA TYR A 20 -13.35 -8.90 6.16
C TYR A 20 -14.86 -9.16 6.10
N GLY A 21 -15.67 -8.13 6.35
CA GLY A 21 -17.09 -8.32 6.66
C GLY A 21 -17.22 -9.19 7.91
N ASP A 22 -17.98 -10.27 7.81
CA ASP A 22 -18.22 -11.19 8.93
C ASP A 22 -17.29 -12.43 8.91
N LYS A 23 -16.25 -12.43 8.06
CA LYS A 23 -15.39 -13.61 7.83
C LYS A 23 -13.92 -13.29 8.01
N VAL A 24 -13.17 -14.21 8.60
CA VAL A 24 -11.71 -14.15 8.62
C VAL A 24 -11.19 -14.66 7.26
N LYS A 25 -10.48 -13.80 6.53
CA LYS A 25 -9.76 -14.15 5.31
C LYS A 25 -8.29 -14.39 5.62
N PRO A 26 -7.64 -15.41 5.04
CA PRO A 26 -6.22 -15.65 5.25
C PRO A 26 -5.39 -14.52 4.62
N PHE A 27 -4.22 -14.24 5.19
CA PHE A 27 -3.24 -13.38 4.55
C PHE A 27 -2.69 -14.05 3.28
N THR A 28 -2.48 -13.26 2.22
CA THR A 28 -1.55 -13.69 1.17
C THR A 28 -0.14 -13.48 1.69
N THR A 29 0.69 -14.53 1.66
CA THR A 29 2.03 -14.50 2.26
C THR A 29 3.08 -14.89 1.24
N ARG A 30 4.20 -14.18 1.22
CA ARG A 30 5.40 -14.57 0.46
C ARG A 30 6.67 -14.39 1.28
N GLU A 31 7.65 -15.25 1.03
CA GLU A 31 9.00 -15.12 1.59
C GLU A 31 9.88 -14.43 0.54
N GLU A 32 10.57 -13.36 0.95
CA GLU A 32 11.58 -12.69 0.13
C GLU A 32 12.96 -12.88 0.75
N THR A 33 13.97 -13.07 -0.10
CA THR A 33 15.36 -13.18 0.32
C THR A 33 16.15 -11.97 -0.16
N ILE A 34 16.63 -11.17 0.79
CA ILE A 34 17.50 -10.03 0.55
C ILE A 34 18.95 -10.51 0.62
N LYS A 35 19.64 -10.44 -0.52
CA LYS A 35 21.08 -10.74 -0.60
C LYS A 35 21.87 -9.57 -0.04
N VAL A 36 22.77 -9.84 0.90
CA VAL A 36 23.59 -8.80 1.56
C VAL A 36 25.03 -8.93 1.11
N ALA A 37 25.57 -7.88 0.49
CA ALA A 37 26.97 -7.86 0.06
C ALA A 37 27.90 -8.07 1.27
N GLY A 38 28.79 -9.06 1.17
CA GLY A 38 29.73 -9.41 2.25
C GLY A 38 29.08 -9.99 3.51
N GLY A 39 27.79 -10.33 3.47
CA GLY A 39 27.04 -10.81 4.63
C GLY A 39 26.19 -12.04 4.33
N ARG A 40 25.47 -12.51 5.35
CA ARG A 40 24.46 -13.56 5.19
C ARG A 40 23.15 -12.97 4.67
N ASP A 41 22.49 -13.72 3.80
CA ASP A 41 21.15 -13.40 3.30
C ASP A 41 20.16 -13.18 4.45
N ARG A 42 19.21 -12.28 4.21
CA ARG A 42 18.12 -11.99 5.14
C ARG A 42 16.81 -12.41 4.50
N LYS A 43 16.10 -13.32 5.17
CA LYS A 43 14.74 -13.69 4.78
C LYS A 43 13.74 -12.78 5.48
N ILE A 44 12.74 -12.32 4.74
CA ILE A 44 11.59 -11.60 5.26
C ILE A 44 10.31 -12.27 4.80
N THR A 45 9.32 -12.30 5.68
CA THR A 45 7.95 -12.65 5.32
C THR A 45 7.19 -11.36 5.06
N VAL A 46 6.47 -11.31 3.94
CA VAL A 46 5.54 -10.24 3.58
C VAL A 46 4.13 -10.80 3.62
N ARG A 47 3.26 -10.19 4.42
CA ARG A 47 1.82 -10.51 4.53
C ARG A 47 1.01 -9.41 3.87
N GLU A 48 -0.03 -9.79 3.14
CA GLU A 48 -0.91 -8.86 2.41
C GLU A 48 -2.39 -9.19 2.65
N THR A 49 -3.20 -8.14 2.76
CA THR A 49 -4.68 -8.21 2.73
C THR A 49 -5.17 -7.81 1.33
N ASN A 50 -6.49 -7.81 1.12
CA ASN A 50 -7.10 -7.26 -0.10
C ASN A 50 -6.88 -5.74 -0.25
N ASN A 51 -6.39 -5.05 0.79
CA ASN A 51 -6.04 -3.64 0.72
C ASN A 51 -4.54 -3.43 0.45
N GLY A 52 -3.70 -4.46 0.58
CA GLY A 52 -2.27 -4.39 0.29
C GLY A 52 -1.40 -4.94 1.42
N PRO A 53 -0.07 -4.68 1.39
CA PRO A 53 0.86 -5.22 2.37
C PRO A 53 0.68 -4.62 3.76
N LEU A 54 0.91 -5.44 4.80
CA LEU A 54 0.98 -5.02 6.19
C LEU A 54 2.29 -4.28 6.45
N VAL A 55 2.22 -2.95 6.50
CA VAL A 55 3.37 -2.09 6.76
C VAL A 55 3.74 -2.03 8.26
N SER A 56 2.80 -2.37 9.14
CA SER A 56 3.07 -2.51 10.58
C SER A 56 4.03 -3.65 10.91
N ASP A 57 4.15 -4.68 10.06
CA ASP A 57 5.08 -5.81 10.28
C ASP A 57 6.56 -5.36 10.29
N ARG A 58 6.85 -4.18 9.74
CA ARG A 58 8.21 -3.63 9.62
C ARG A 58 8.36 -2.23 10.20
N SER A 59 7.29 -1.65 10.77
CA SER A 59 7.32 -0.32 11.40
C SER A 59 6.81 -0.37 12.82
N LYS A 60 7.70 -0.12 13.80
CA LYS A 60 7.35 -0.04 15.22
C LYS A 60 6.34 1.07 15.53
N GLU A 61 6.34 2.13 14.72
CA GLU A 61 5.37 3.22 14.86
C GLU A 61 3.98 2.76 14.44
N LEU A 62 3.86 2.13 13.26
CA LEU A 62 2.58 1.64 12.75
C LEU A 62 2.05 0.44 13.54
N ASP A 63 2.93 -0.38 14.10
CA ASP A 63 2.56 -1.40 15.09
C ASP A 63 1.89 -0.77 16.34
N LYS A 64 2.47 0.31 16.88
CA LYS A 64 1.84 1.06 17.98
C LYS A 64 0.51 1.67 17.60
N VAL A 65 0.35 2.15 16.36
CA VAL A 65 -0.96 2.62 15.83
C VAL A 65 -1.95 1.45 15.84
N GLY A 66 -1.55 0.29 15.33
CA GLY A 66 -2.30 -0.97 15.42
C GLY A 66 -2.78 -1.26 16.84
N GLN A 67 -1.94 -1.02 17.85
CA GLN A 67 -2.24 -1.28 19.26
C GLN A 67 -3.05 -0.18 19.97
N LYS A 68 -3.03 1.06 19.50
CA LYS A 68 -3.53 2.22 20.28
C LYS A 68 -4.53 3.11 19.56
N ALA A 69 -4.74 2.94 18.25
CA ALA A 69 -5.66 3.78 17.50
C ALA A 69 -7.06 3.80 18.17
N PRO A 70 -7.65 4.98 18.40
CA PRO A 70 -9.01 5.07 18.88
C PRO A 70 -9.93 4.57 17.76
N VAL A 71 -10.59 3.43 18.01
CA VAL A 71 -11.57 2.87 17.09
C VAL A 71 -12.97 3.19 17.63
N PRO A 72 -13.92 3.67 16.79
CA PRO A 72 -15.29 3.93 17.23
C PRO A 72 -15.94 2.67 17.82
N ASN A 73 -16.96 2.82 18.66
CA ASN A 73 -17.68 1.67 19.27
C ASN A 73 -18.31 0.71 18.24
N ALA A 74 -18.52 1.15 17.00
CA ALA A 74 -19.00 0.31 15.91
C ALA A 74 -17.90 -0.57 15.27
N ALA A 75 -16.63 -0.35 15.64
CA ALA A 75 -15.54 -1.20 15.19
C ALA A 75 -15.61 -2.57 15.87
N PRO A 76 -15.17 -3.64 15.18
CA PRO A 76 -15.06 -4.96 15.79
C PRO A 76 -14.20 -4.94 17.08
N ASP A 77 -14.42 -5.91 17.97
CA ASP A 77 -13.51 -6.11 19.11
C ASP A 77 -12.06 -6.28 18.65
N ARG A 78 -11.09 -6.06 19.53
CA ARG A 78 -9.69 -5.98 19.11
C ARG A 78 -9.04 -7.34 18.80
N ALA A 79 -9.62 -8.47 19.22
CA ALA A 79 -9.04 -9.81 19.15
C ALA A 79 -7.51 -9.82 19.38
N ASP A 80 -6.73 -10.37 18.42
CA ASP A 80 -5.26 -10.45 18.47
C ASP A 80 -4.56 -9.10 18.19
N GLY A 81 -5.33 -8.05 17.94
CA GLY A 81 -4.87 -6.72 17.63
C GLY A 81 -5.31 -6.23 16.25
N TYR A 82 -4.91 -5.01 15.93
CA TYR A 82 -5.02 -4.47 14.58
C TYR A 82 -3.63 -4.34 13.96
N ALA A 83 -3.56 -4.57 12.65
CA ALA A 83 -2.40 -4.29 11.81
C ALA A 83 -2.73 -3.13 10.86
N VAL A 84 -1.69 -2.48 10.32
CA VAL A 84 -1.84 -1.39 9.35
C VAL A 84 -1.46 -1.87 7.96
N ALA A 85 -2.42 -1.88 7.03
CA ALA A 85 -2.19 -2.18 5.62
C ALA A 85 -2.07 -0.89 4.79
N LEU A 86 -1.22 -0.90 3.77
CA LEU A 86 -1.08 0.20 2.81
C LEU A 86 -1.75 -0.16 1.49
N LYS A 87 -2.76 0.63 1.11
CA LYS A 87 -3.35 0.60 -0.23
C LYS A 87 -2.81 1.76 -1.03
N TRP A 88 -1.95 1.45 -1.99
CA TRP A 88 -1.36 2.46 -2.87
C TRP A 88 -1.66 2.11 -4.32
N THR A 89 -2.18 3.07 -5.08
CA THR A 89 -2.42 2.90 -6.52
C THR A 89 -1.16 2.52 -7.30
N ALA A 90 0.04 2.91 -6.84
CA ALA A 90 1.30 2.50 -7.46
C ALA A 90 1.65 1.01 -7.31
N LEU A 91 0.97 0.29 -6.41
CA LEU A 91 1.10 -1.17 -6.30
C LEU A 91 0.27 -1.91 -7.36
N LYS A 92 -0.50 -1.18 -8.18
CA LYS A 92 -1.20 -1.73 -9.33
C LYS A 92 -0.49 -1.29 -10.61
N ALA A 93 -0.40 -2.21 -11.56
CA ALA A 93 0.09 -1.86 -12.89
C ALA A 93 -0.80 -0.77 -13.51
N GLY A 94 -0.18 0.26 -14.07
CA GLY A 94 -0.85 1.42 -14.66
C GLY A 94 -0.02 2.02 -15.79
N LYS A 95 -0.50 3.13 -16.38
CA LYS A 95 0.11 3.74 -17.57
C LYS A 95 1.05 4.91 -17.30
N SER A 96 1.44 5.14 -16.04
CA SER A 96 2.26 6.29 -15.66
C SER A 96 3.55 6.43 -16.47
N MET A 97 4.27 5.33 -16.73
CA MET A 97 5.51 5.41 -17.51
C MET A 97 5.27 5.70 -19.00
N ASP A 98 4.21 5.14 -19.59
CA ASP A 98 3.80 5.49 -20.95
C ASP A 98 3.45 6.98 -21.05
N ALA A 99 2.78 7.51 -20.03
CA ALA A 99 2.43 8.93 -19.91
C ALA A 99 3.69 9.81 -19.86
N VAL A 100 4.72 9.44 -19.11
CA VAL A 100 6.01 10.18 -19.07
C VAL A 100 6.62 10.27 -20.46
N PHE A 101 6.72 9.15 -21.18
CA PHE A 101 7.28 9.17 -22.54
C PHE A 101 6.44 9.97 -23.53
N ALA A 102 5.12 9.96 -23.38
CA ALA A 102 4.21 10.75 -24.21
C ALA A 102 4.30 12.26 -23.90
N ILE A 103 4.36 12.63 -22.62
CA ILE A 103 4.59 14.01 -22.15
C ILE A 103 5.89 14.56 -22.74
N ASN A 104 6.99 13.78 -22.66
CA ASN A 104 8.29 14.19 -23.18
C ASN A 104 8.32 14.44 -24.70
N ARG A 105 7.34 13.91 -25.45
CA ARG A 105 7.23 14.08 -26.91
C ARG A 105 6.20 15.14 -27.32
N ALA A 106 5.36 15.60 -26.40
CA ALA A 106 4.32 16.58 -26.68
C ALA A 106 4.91 17.87 -27.27
N LYS A 107 4.23 18.44 -28.26
CA LYS A 107 4.67 19.67 -28.96
C LYS A 107 3.80 20.87 -28.65
N ASP A 108 2.69 20.66 -27.96
CA ASP A 108 1.74 21.68 -27.57
C ASP A 108 0.99 21.27 -26.30
N PHE A 109 0.25 22.22 -25.71
CA PHE A 109 -0.49 21.98 -24.47
C PHE A 109 -1.61 20.96 -24.63
N THR A 110 -2.18 20.81 -25.83
CA THR A 110 -3.26 19.86 -26.09
C THR A 110 -2.76 18.42 -26.00
N THR A 111 -1.65 18.13 -26.68
CA THR A 111 -0.97 16.82 -26.66
C THR A 111 -0.36 16.52 -25.29
N PHE A 112 0.19 17.53 -24.62
CA PHE A 112 0.63 17.42 -23.23
C PHE A 112 -0.52 17.00 -22.31
N ARG A 113 -1.65 17.72 -22.35
CA ARG A 113 -2.83 17.42 -21.51
C ARG A 113 -3.42 16.04 -21.81
N ALA A 114 -3.40 15.61 -23.07
CA ALA A 114 -3.85 14.26 -23.43
C ALA A 114 -2.94 13.17 -22.85
N ALA A 115 -1.62 13.35 -22.90
CA ALA A 115 -0.65 12.44 -22.30
C ALA A 115 -0.76 12.41 -20.77
N ALA A 116 -0.90 13.59 -20.15
CA ALA A 116 -1.02 13.76 -18.71
C ALA A 116 -2.22 13.01 -18.10
N LYS A 117 -3.31 12.79 -18.85
CA LYS A 117 -4.46 12.00 -18.37
C LYS A 117 -4.13 10.54 -18.03
N ASN A 118 -3.06 10.00 -18.60
CA ASN A 118 -2.60 8.64 -18.33
C ASN A 118 -1.58 8.58 -17.17
N PHE A 119 -1.21 9.72 -16.58
CA PHE A 119 -0.28 9.78 -15.46
C PHE A 119 -1.02 9.55 -14.14
N GLU A 120 -1.12 8.28 -13.74
CA GLU A 120 -1.96 7.85 -12.61
C GLU A 120 -1.26 8.06 -11.25
N VAL A 121 0.06 7.87 -11.23
CA VAL A 121 0.92 7.89 -10.02
C VAL A 121 2.41 8.16 -10.35
N PRO A 122 3.19 8.70 -9.40
CA PRO A 122 2.75 9.27 -8.11
C PRO A 122 1.97 10.58 -8.32
N SER A 123 1.30 11.07 -7.30
CA SER A 123 0.58 12.34 -7.39
C SER A 123 1.53 13.50 -7.74
N GLN A 124 1.19 14.26 -8.77
CA GLN A 124 2.03 15.36 -9.26
C GLN A 124 1.19 16.51 -9.82
N ASN A 125 1.65 17.74 -9.58
CA ASN A 125 1.11 18.90 -10.29
C ASN A 125 1.80 19.00 -11.66
N LEU A 126 1.00 19.16 -12.71
CA LEU A 126 1.46 19.39 -14.08
C LEU A 126 0.98 20.79 -14.48
N ILE A 127 1.92 21.70 -14.71
CA ILE A 127 1.68 23.13 -14.98
C ILE A 127 2.13 23.44 -16.41
#